data_AF-A0A9P9CGJ1-F1
#
_entry.id   AF-A0A9P9CGJ1-F1
#
_cell.length_a   1.000
_cell.length_b   1.000
_cell.length_c   1.000
_cell.angle_alpha   90.00
_cell.angle_beta   90.00
_cell.angle_gamma   90.00
#
_symmetry.space_group_name_H-M   'P 1'
#
loop_
_entity.id
_entity.type
_entity.pdbx_description
1 polymer ?
#
loop_
_entity_poly.entity_id
_entity_poly.type
_entity_poly.pdbx_seq_one_letter_code
_entity_poly.pdbx_strand_id
1 'polypeptide(L)'
;MQSPYNNNLNSHELSHRTILTPAMSVHTLPPLSTTGPRPHPVSPSLPPGTMHPATHVTAAAQDQVIASLRSQIRELQLQLGQVCIAPAMLHALARPNDLQRRADARTVFFRRNNRNGNRMCEWCDTRRERRKYKPYTAPSDMMNCGCSIEEAKFEETLANNGVGSLETGQNIARMSPTIRAALLNLLRARYGYVDGDFDFHSYGGRWAKGDTAADWEARAEDED
;
A
#
# COMPACT_ATOMS: atom_id res chain seq x y z
N MET A 1 -47.84 -8.08 31.90
CA MET A 1 -47.14 -7.16 32.82
C MET A 1 -45.70 -7.06 32.32
N GLN A 2 -45.47 -6.13 31.39
CA GLN A 2 -44.70 -4.89 31.56
C GLN A 2 -43.19 -5.09 31.35
N SER A 3 -42.78 -4.80 30.11
CA SER A 3 -41.49 -4.22 29.78
C SER A 3 -41.40 -2.81 30.37
N PRO A 4 -40.18 -2.28 30.61
CA PRO A 4 -39.91 -1.01 29.97
C PRO A 4 -38.51 -0.90 29.35
N TYR A 5 -38.52 -0.34 28.14
CA TYR A 5 -37.49 0.49 27.54
C TYR A 5 -36.98 1.56 28.52
N ASN A 6 -35.69 1.90 28.44
CA ASN A 6 -35.25 3.23 28.85
C ASN A 6 -34.30 3.84 27.81
N ASN A 7 -34.81 4.88 27.17
CA ASN A 7 -34.11 5.85 26.34
C ASN A 7 -33.26 6.75 27.24
N ASN A 8 -32.07 7.13 26.78
CA ASN A 8 -31.50 8.41 27.17
C ASN A 8 -30.86 9.09 25.97
N LEU A 9 -31.62 10.01 25.38
CA LEU A 9 -31.12 11.08 24.54
C LEU A 9 -30.32 12.04 25.43
N ASN A 10 -29.08 12.32 25.05
CA ASN A 10 -28.44 13.58 25.42
C ASN A 10 -28.04 14.30 24.14
N SER A 11 -28.85 15.29 23.81
CA SER A 11 -28.60 16.33 22.81
C SER A 11 -27.66 17.36 23.41
N HIS A 12 -26.50 17.58 22.81
CA HIS A 12 -25.75 18.81 23.00
C HIS A 12 -25.05 19.22 21.69
N GLU A 13 -25.53 20.37 21.19
CA GLU A 13 -24.76 21.46 20.60
C GLU A 13 -24.05 21.22 19.25
N LEU A 14 -24.74 21.68 18.20
CA LEU A 14 -24.18 22.06 16.90
C LEU A 14 -23.11 23.15 17.07
N SER A 15 -21.85 22.82 16.79
CA SER A 15 -20.81 23.81 16.54
C SER A 15 -20.37 23.73 15.09
N HIS A 16 -20.78 24.72 14.30
CA HIS A 16 -20.35 24.95 12.93
C HIS A 16 -18.83 25.19 12.90
N ARG A 17 -18.06 24.22 12.38
CA ARG A 17 -16.67 24.45 11.98
C ARG A 17 -16.55 24.45 10.46
N THR A 18 -16.40 25.66 9.93
CA THR A 18 -15.98 25.99 8.59
C THR A 18 -14.73 25.22 8.18
N ILE A 19 -14.80 24.51 7.05
CA ILE A 19 -13.65 23.84 6.44
C ILE A 19 -12.80 24.92 5.76
N LEU A 20 -11.66 25.26 6.38
CA LEU A 20 -10.59 26.02 5.74
C LEU A 20 -9.69 25.03 5.00
N THR A 21 -9.66 25.14 3.67
CA THR A 21 -8.68 24.49 2.80
C THR A 21 -7.27 25.00 3.12
N PRO A 22 -6.26 24.16 3.36
CA PRO A 22 -4.89 24.62 3.42
C PRO A 22 -4.40 24.98 2.02
N ALA A 23 -4.01 26.23 1.84
CA ALA A 23 -3.31 26.71 0.66
C ALA A 23 -1.97 25.99 0.52
N MET A 24 -1.69 25.49 -0.68
CA MET A 24 -0.39 24.93 -1.04
C MET A 24 0.67 26.04 -0.95
N SER A 25 1.56 25.91 0.02
CA SER A 25 2.70 26.80 0.21
C SER A 25 3.71 26.57 -0.90
N VAL A 26 3.95 27.60 -1.72
CA VAL A 26 4.98 27.61 -2.76
C VAL A 26 6.33 27.76 -2.07
N HIS A 27 7.16 26.71 -2.08
CA HIS A 27 8.54 26.80 -1.64
C HIS A 27 9.35 27.62 -2.66
N THR A 28 9.58 28.89 -2.32
CA THR A 28 10.55 29.77 -2.96
C THR A 28 11.97 29.27 -2.63
N LEU A 29 12.73 28.91 -3.67
CA LEU A 29 14.15 28.60 -3.55
C LEU A 29 14.96 29.88 -3.20
N PRO A 30 16.01 29.78 -2.38
CA PRO A 30 16.87 30.92 -2.06
C PRO A 30 17.79 31.29 -3.24
N PRO A 31 18.16 32.58 -3.39
CA PRO A 31 19.11 33.01 -4.41
C PRO A 31 20.55 32.63 -4.04
N LEU A 32 21.31 32.10 -5.00
CA LEU A 32 22.75 31.86 -4.84
C LEU A 32 23.51 33.18 -4.89
N SER A 33 24.33 33.40 -3.86
CA SER A 33 25.25 34.53 -3.72
C SER A 33 26.39 34.50 -4.74
N THR A 34 26.62 35.65 -5.36
CA THR A 34 27.79 35.99 -6.17
C THR A 34 29.00 36.30 -5.28
N THR A 35 30.19 35.84 -5.71
CA THR A 35 31.53 36.49 -5.69
C THR A 35 32.66 35.63 -5.09
N GLY A 36 33.73 35.52 -5.89
CA GLY A 36 35.05 35.07 -5.47
C GLY A 36 35.88 34.57 -6.66
N PRO A 37 36.82 35.36 -7.21
CA PRO A 37 37.68 34.91 -8.30
C PRO A 37 38.85 34.10 -7.74
N ARG A 38 39.18 32.97 -8.36
CA ARG A 38 40.41 32.22 -8.08
C ARG A 38 41.15 31.91 -9.39
N PRO A 39 42.49 32.08 -9.44
CA PRO A 39 43.22 32.17 -10.69
C PRO A 39 43.54 30.80 -11.30
N HIS A 40 43.67 30.85 -12.63
CA HIS A 40 43.98 29.78 -13.57
C HIS A 40 45.24 28.96 -13.21
N PRO A 41 45.27 27.69 -13.64
CA PRO A 41 46.48 27.07 -14.16
C PRO A 41 46.40 26.93 -15.68
N VAL A 42 47.48 27.35 -16.33
CA VAL A 42 47.74 27.28 -17.77
C VAL A 42 48.20 25.88 -18.15
N SER A 43 47.66 25.30 -19.24
CA SER A 43 48.32 24.40 -20.23
C SER A 43 47.30 23.46 -20.91
N PRO A 44 47.63 22.80 -22.02
CA PRO A 44 48.21 23.29 -23.27
C PRO A 44 47.27 23.01 -24.46
N SER A 45 47.51 23.71 -25.55
CA SER A 45 46.77 23.71 -26.81
C SER A 45 46.68 22.32 -27.47
N LEU A 46 45.46 21.85 -27.70
CA LEU A 46 45.14 20.72 -28.59
C LEU A 46 44.89 21.23 -30.03
N PRO A 47 45.24 20.43 -31.06
CA PRO A 47 45.11 20.80 -32.48
C PRO A 47 43.64 20.90 -32.92
N PRO A 48 43.35 21.60 -34.03
CA PRO A 48 42.00 21.86 -34.50
C PRO A 48 41.33 20.57 -35.00
N GLY A 49 40.62 19.90 -34.10
CA GLY A 49 39.68 18.85 -34.44
C GLY A 49 38.47 19.45 -35.12
N THR A 50 38.22 18.98 -36.35
CA THR A 50 37.05 19.16 -37.19
C THR A 50 35.80 19.47 -36.37
N MET A 51 35.27 20.70 -36.52
CA MET A 51 34.02 21.09 -35.88
C MET A 51 32.88 20.26 -36.49
N HIS A 52 32.50 19.19 -35.80
CA HIS A 52 31.15 18.66 -35.97
C HIS A 52 30.18 19.76 -35.52
N PRO A 53 29.19 20.14 -36.34
CA PRO A 53 28.19 21.10 -35.92
C PRO A 53 27.46 20.50 -34.72
N ALA A 54 27.72 21.04 -33.54
CA ALA A 54 26.89 20.80 -32.38
C ALA A 54 25.50 21.31 -32.75
N THR A 55 24.59 20.38 -33.05
CA THR A 55 23.15 20.65 -33.14
C THR A 55 22.69 21.13 -31.78
N HIS A 56 22.89 22.42 -31.51
CA HIS A 56 22.29 23.12 -30.38
C HIS A 56 20.78 23.12 -30.62
N VAL A 57 20.10 22.19 -29.97
CA VAL A 57 18.65 22.27 -29.80
C VAL A 57 18.40 23.61 -29.12
N THR A 58 17.70 24.51 -29.80
CA THR A 58 17.43 25.85 -29.28
C THR A 58 16.53 25.76 -28.06
N ALA A 59 16.69 26.68 -27.10
CA ALA A 59 15.81 26.73 -25.92
C ALA A 59 14.32 26.78 -26.34
N ALA A 60 14.01 27.48 -27.44
CA ALA A 60 12.68 27.50 -28.04
C ALA A 60 12.18 26.13 -28.51
N ALA A 61 13.04 25.29 -29.08
CA ALA A 61 12.68 23.92 -29.46
C ALA A 61 12.43 23.03 -28.24
N GLN A 62 13.21 23.22 -27.16
CA GLN A 62 12.97 22.53 -25.88
C GLN A 62 11.64 22.94 -25.24
N ASP A 63 11.34 24.25 -25.22
CA ASP A 63 10.07 24.76 -24.68
C ASP A 63 8.85 24.22 -25.44
N GLN A 64 8.97 24.08 -26.77
CA GLN A 64 7.92 23.51 -27.61
C GLN A 64 7.68 22.03 -27.30
N VAL A 65 8.73 21.25 -27.06
CA VAL A 65 8.63 19.84 -26.63
C VAL A 65 8.00 19.74 -25.24
N ILE A 66 8.43 20.57 -24.29
CA ILE A 66 7.87 20.59 -22.93
C ILE A 66 6.38 20.96 -22.97
N ALA A 67 5.99 21.95 -23.77
CA ALA A 67 4.60 22.33 -23.95
C ALA A 67 3.76 21.21 -24.56
N SER A 68 4.30 20.51 -25.57
CA SER A 68 3.66 19.35 -26.20
C SER A 68 3.47 18.19 -25.22
N LEU A 69 4.51 17.83 -24.45
CA LEU A 69 4.42 16.78 -23.43
C LEU A 69 3.43 17.13 -22.32
N ARG A 70 3.41 18.39 -21.86
CA ARG A 70 2.40 18.85 -20.87
C ARG A 70 0.98 18.78 -21.42
N SER A 71 0.79 19.06 -22.70
CA SER A 71 -0.49 18.88 -23.40
C SER A 71 -0.89 17.41 -23.43
N GLN A 72 0.01 16.51 -23.81
CA GLN A 72 -0.24 15.07 -23.84
C GLN A 72 -0.56 14.50 -22.45
N ILE A 73 0.16 14.94 -21.41
CA ILE A 73 -0.12 14.53 -20.03
C ILE A 73 -1.54 14.93 -19.61
N ARG A 74 -1.96 16.17 -19.91
CA ARG A 74 -3.32 16.63 -19.60
C ARG A 74 -4.37 15.83 -20.36
N GLU A 75 -4.14 15.56 -21.63
CA GLU A 75 -5.06 14.76 -22.46
C GLU A 75 -5.18 13.33 -21.92
N LEU A 76 -4.06 12.66 -21.64
CA LEU A 76 -4.05 11.32 -21.06
C LEU A 76 -4.70 11.28 -19.67
N GLN A 77 -4.49 12.29 -18.84
CA GLN A 77 -5.16 12.43 -17.54
C GLN A 77 -6.68 12.58 -17.71
N LEU A 78 -7.14 13.30 -18.74
CA LEU A 78 -8.55 13.51 -19.01
C LEU A 78 -9.21 12.23 -19.55
N GLN A 79 -8.51 11.50 -20.42
CA GLN A 79 -8.93 10.18 -20.90
C GLN A 79 -9.01 9.16 -19.76
N LEU A 80 -8.04 9.13 -18.85
CA LEU A 80 -8.09 8.29 -17.65
C LEU A 80 -9.20 8.72 -16.68
N GLY A 81 -9.44 10.03 -16.54
CA GLY A 81 -10.55 10.57 -15.73
C GLY A 81 -11.94 10.26 -16.32
N GLN A 82 -12.03 9.97 -17.61
CA GLN A 82 -13.27 9.53 -18.29
C GLN A 82 -13.53 8.04 -18.19
N VAL A 83 -12.49 7.21 -18.00
CA VAL A 83 -12.64 5.79 -17.69
C VAL A 83 -12.93 5.64 -16.19
N CYS A 84 -14.13 6.06 -15.78
CA CYS A 84 -14.68 5.80 -14.45
C CYS A 84 -15.14 4.33 -14.35
N ILE A 85 -14.32 3.36 -14.75
CA ILE A 85 -14.51 2.02 -14.19
C ILE A 85 -14.05 2.17 -12.75
N ALA A 86 -15.00 2.17 -11.81
CA ALA A 86 -14.65 2.17 -10.39
C ALA A 86 -13.54 1.11 -10.21
N PRO A 87 -12.42 1.40 -9.52
CA PRO A 87 -11.32 0.43 -9.37
C PRO A 87 -11.83 -0.94 -8.91
N ALA A 88 -12.88 -0.97 -8.10
CA ALA A 88 -13.63 -2.17 -7.71
C ALA A 88 -14.21 -2.97 -8.90
N MET A 89 -14.78 -2.33 -9.91
CA MET A 89 -15.25 -3.00 -11.14
C MET A 89 -14.09 -3.51 -12.00
N LEU A 90 -12.99 -2.77 -12.10
CA LEU A 90 -11.80 -3.24 -12.83
C LEU A 90 -11.20 -4.48 -12.14
N HIS A 91 -11.09 -4.45 -10.81
CA HIS A 91 -10.66 -5.60 -10.02
C HIS A 91 -11.62 -6.78 -10.10
N ALA A 92 -12.94 -6.55 -10.09
CA ALA A 92 -13.93 -7.61 -10.24
C ALA A 92 -13.84 -8.31 -11.61
N LEU A 93 -13.57 -7.56 -12.68
CA LEU A 93 -13.45 -8.08 -14.04
C LEU A 93 -12.09 -8.71 -14.33
N ALA A 94 -11.02 -8.18 -13.72
CA ALA A 94 -9.66 -8.70 -13.86
C ALA A 94 -9.31 -9.76 -12.81
N ARG A 95 -10.30 -10.31 -12.10
CA ARG A 95 -10.09 -11.24 -11.00
C ARG A 95 -9.29 -12.46 -11.51
N PRO A 96 -8.11 -12.74 -10.93
CA PRO A 96 -7.28 -13.81 -11.44
C PRO A 96 -7.88 -15.18 -11.11
N ASN A 97 -7.76 -16.13 -12.03
CA ASN A 97 -8.33 -17.48 -11.89
C ASN A 97 -7.75 -18.27 -10.71
N ASP A 98 -6.57 -17.89 -10.22
CA ASP A 98 -5.88 -18.51 -9.10
C ASP A 98 -6.14 -17.83 -7.74
N LEU A 99 -7.01 -16.80 -7.68
CA LEU A 99 -7.35 -16.08 -6.45
C LEU A 99 -7.79 -17.03 -5.32
N GLN A 100 -8.68 -17.98 -5.66
CA GLN A 100 -9.18 -18.93 -4.67
C GLN A 100 -8.08 -19.88 -4.19
N ARG A 101 -7.27 -20.42 -5.11
CA ARG A 101 -6.13 -21.29 -4.77
C ARG A 101 -5.15 -20.58 -3.84
N ARG A 102 -4.82 -19.32 -4.14
CA ARG A 102 -4.00 -18.48 -3.28
C ARG A 102 -4.63 -18.32 -1.89
N ALA A 103 -5.92 -17.99 -1.83
CA ALA A 103 -6.62 -17.79 -0.57
C ALA A 103 -6.65 -19.05 0.29
N ASP A 104 -6.79 -20.22 -0.34
CA ASP A 104 -6.77 -21.53 0.31
C ASP A 104 -5.38 -21.87 0.83
N ALA A 105 -4.34 -21.69 0.00
CA ALA A 105 -2.94 -21.90 0.38
C ALA A 105 -2.53 -21.03 1.58
N ARG A 106 -2.92 -19.75 1.58
CA ARG A 106 -2.73 -18.86 2.74
C ARG A 106 -3.46 -19.37 3.98
N THR A 107 -4.67 -19.89 3.83
CA THR A 107 -5.42 -20.44 4.96
C THR A 107 -4.69 -21.65 5.56
N VAL A 108 -4.12 -22.53 4.73
CA VAL A 108 -3.28 -23.65 5.19
C VAL A 108 -2.05 -23.13 5.93
N PHE A 109 -1.34 -22.17 5.35
CA PHE A 109 -0.17 -21.53 5.96
C PHE A 109 -0.48 -20.97 7.36
N PHE A 110 -1.52 -20.16 7.50
CA PHE A 110 -1.88 -19.55 8.79
C PHE A 110 -2.51 -20.52 9.81
N ARG A 111 -3.03 -21.67 9.36
CA ARG A 111 -3.51 -22.75 10.26
C ARG A 111 -2.38 -23.57 10.86
N ARG A 112 -1.22 -23.54 10.22
CA ARG A 112 -0.07 -24.33 10.63
C ARG A 112 0.44 -23.87 11.99
N ASN A 113 0.70 -24.82 12.87
CA ASN A 113 1.35 -24.56 14.15
C ASN A 113 2.86 -24.69 13.98
N ASN A 114 3.62 -23.88 14.71
CA ASN A 114 5.06 -24.10 14.86
C ASN A 114 5.36 -25.36 15.69
N ARG A 115 6.65 -25.71 15.82
CA ARG A 115 7.13 -26.86 16.63
C ARG A 115 6.61 -26.87 18.07
N ASN A 116 6.28 -25.70 18.62
CA ASN A 116 5.76 -25.55 19.98
C ASN A 116 4.23 -25.60 20.04
N GLY A 117 3.56 -25.93 18.94
CA GLY A 117 2.10 -26.01 18.85
C GLY A 117 1.38 -24.66 18.81
N ASN A 118 2.10 -23.58 18.55
CA ASN A 118 1.53 -22.24 18.51
C ASN A 118 1.44 -21.73 17.08
N ARG A 119 0.34 -21.03 16.79
CA ARG A 119 0.17 -20.14 15.65
C ARG A 119 -0.25 -18.78 16.18
N MET A 120 0.54 -17.76 15.93
CA MET A 120 0.25 -16.38 16.36
C MET A 120 0.33 -15.47 15.16
N CYS A 121 -0.49 -14.42 15.12
CA CYS A 121 -0.35 -13.39 14.11
C CYS A 121 0.88 -12.54 14.41
N GLU A 122 1.45 -11.92 13.37
CA GLU A 122 2.71 -11.15 13.42
C GLU A 122 2.70 -10.06 14.51
N TRP A 123 1.59 -9.32 14.64
CA TRP A 123 1.41 -8.31 15.69
C TRP A 123 1.55 -8.87 17.09
N CYS A 124 0.80 -9.93 17.39
CA CYS A 124 0.77 -10.55 18.71
C CYS A 124 2.09 -11.23 19.03
N ASP A 125 2.74 -11.86 18.04
CA ASP A 125 4.00 -12.55 18.25
C ASP A 125 5.11 -11.55 18.58
N THR A 126 5.22 -10.47 17.81
CA THR A 126 6.29 -9.48 18.05
C THR A 126 6.11 -8.74 19.37
N ARG A 127 4.87 -8.45 19.76
CA ARG A 127 4.58 -7.85 21.07
C ARG A 127 4.63 -8.85 22.21
N ARG A 128 4.88 -10.14 21.93
CA ARG A 128 4.89 -11.23 22.91
C ARG A 128 3.59 -11.26 23.72
N GLU A 129 2.48 -11.02 23.04
CA GLU A 129 1.16 -11.02 23.64
C GLU A 129 0.83 -12.40 24.23
N ARG A 130 0.02 -12.39 25.29
CA ARG A 130 -0.40 -13.66 25.89
C ARG A 130 -1.32 -14.40 24.94
N ARG A 131 -1.09 -15.71 24.83
CA ARG A 131 -1.95 -16.61 24.08
C ARG A 131 -3.31 -16.71 24.77
N LYS A 132 -4.37 -16.66 23.98
CA LYS A 132 -5.74 -16.94 24.40
C LYS A 132 -5.99 -18.44 24.51
N TYR A 133 -5.41 -19.22 23.59
CA TYR A 133 -5.53 -20.68 23.55
C TYR A 133 -4.20 -21.35 23.83
N LYS A 134 -4.23 -22.48 24.54
CA LYS A 134 -3.05 -23.32 24.78
C LYS A 134 -2.52 -23.89 23.46
N PRO A 135 -1.24 -24.32 23.41
CA PRO A 135 -0.69 -24.97 22.22
C PRO A 135 -1.60 -26.10 21.71
N TYR A 136 -1.78 -26.20 20.39
CA TYR A 136 -2.65 -27.17 19.70
C TYR A 136 -4.15 -27.08 20.00
N THR A 137 -4.62 -26.18 20.89
CA THR A 137 -6.04 -26.12 21.27
C THR A 137 -6.81 -24.97 20.63
N ALA A 138 -6.20 -24.19 19.73
CA ALA A 138 -6.90 -23.10 19.07
C ALA A 138 -7.92 -23.65 18.03
N PRO A 139 -9.12 -23.05 17.92
CA PRO A 139 -10.13 -23.42 16.91
C PRO A 139 -9.61 -23.30 15.48
N SER A 140 -10.17 -24.06 14.53
CA SER A 140 -9.69 -24.13 13.14
C SER A 140 -9.71 -22.82 12.36
N ASP A 141 -10.54 -21.86 12.77
CA ASP A 141 -10.70 -20.53 12.20
C ASP A 141 -9.92 -19.44 12.97
N MET A 142 -9.27 -19.80 14.07
CA MET A 142 -8.58 -18.88 14.98
C MET A 142 -7.12 -19.26 15.22
N MET A 143 -6.33 -18.29 15.64
CA MET A 143 -4.94 -18.44 16.07
C MET A 143 -4.84 -18.55 17.60
N ASN A 144 -3.70 -19.02 18.14
CA ASN A 144 -3.48 -19.11 19.59
C ASN A 144 -3.55 -17.75 20.29
N CYS A 145 -3.24 -16.66 19.60
CA CYS A 145 -3.42 -15.30 20.12
C CYS A 145 -4.88 -14.84 20.20
N GLY A 146 -5.83 -15.60 19.63
CA GLY A 146 -7.25 -15.26 19.64
C GLY A 146 -7.74 -14.43 18.45
N CYS A 147 -6.85 -14.07 17.52
CA CYS A 147 -7.23 -13.45 16.25
C CYS A 147 -7.74 -14.52 15.27
N SER A 148 -8.64 -14.14 14.37
CA SER A 148 -9.07 -15.03 13.29
C SER A 148 -7.97 -15.18 12.23
N ILE A 149 -8.02 -16.26 11.47
CA ILE A 149 -7.10 -16.47 10.33
C ILE A 149 -7.29 -15.38 9.27
N GLU A 150 -8.52 -14.93 9.05
CA GLU A 150 -8.82 -13.89 8.08
C GLU A 150 -8.19 -12.56 8.48
N GLU A 151 -8.25 -12.22 9.78
CA GLU A 151 -7.54 -11.06 10.32
C GLU A 151 -6.03 -11.20 10.14
N ALA A 152 -5.46 -12.38 10.37
CA ALA A 152 -4.02 -12.59 10.19
C ALA A 152 -3.59 -12.43 8.72
N LYS A 153 -4.35 -13.01 7.78
CA LYS A 153 -4.14 -12.84 6.35
C LYS A 153 -4.22 -11.36 5.95
N PHE A 154 -5.23 -10.66 6.45
CA PHE A 154 -5.41 -9.23 6.17
C PHE A 154 -4.26 -8.38 6.72
N GLU A 155 -3.77 -8.68 7.93
CA GLU A 155 -2.61 -8.02 8.53
C GLU A 155 -1.37 -8.12 7.65
N GLU A 156 -1.07 -9.33 7.18
CA GLU A 156 0.09 -9.58 6.33
C GLU A 156 -0.02 -8.87 4.98
N THR A 157 -1.21 -8.91 4.37
CA THR A 157 -1.46 -8.15 3.13
C THR A 157 -1.21 -6.65 3.34
N LEU A 158 -1.66 -6.07 4.46
CA LEU A 158 -1.39 -4.67 4.77
C LEU A 158 0.12 -4.42 4.99
N ALA A 159 0.82 -5.33 5.67
CA ALA A 159 2.27 -5.23 5.88
C ALA A 159 3.07 -5.26 4.58
N ASN A 160 2.73 -6.15 3.65
CA ASN A 160 3.37 -6.23 2.34
C ASN A 160 3.15 -4.98 1.49
N ASN A 161 2.02 -4.28 1.71
CA ASN A 161 1.67 -3.04 1.02
C ASN A 161 2.09 -1.78 1.81
N GLY A 162 2.90 -1.91 2.87
CA GLY A 162 3.42 -0.80 3.66
C GLY A 162 2.38 -0.07 4.53
N VAL A 163 1.18 -0.62 4.69
CA VAL A 163 0.07 0.03 5.42
C VAL A 163 0.15 -0.28 6.90
N GLY A 164 0.72 0.64 7.69
CA GLY A 164 0.74 0.55 9.16
C GLY A 164 2.13 0.49 9.77
N SER A 165 3.19 0.61 8.97
CA SER A 165 4.55 0.79 9.49
C SER A 165 4.76 2.25 9.87
N LEU A 166 4.99 2.49 11.16
CA LEU A 166 5.33 3.82 11.68
C LEU A 166 6.82 4.14 11.52
N GLU A 167 7.65 3.15 11.17
CA GLU A 167 9.10 3.32 10.97
C GLU A 167 9.46 3.18 9.49
N THR A 168 10.01 4.24 8.91
CA THR A 168 10.52 4.23 7.54
C THR A 168 11.66 3.22 7.41
N GLY A 169 11.48 2.19 6.58
CA GLY A 169 12.50 1.19 6.25
C GLY A 169 12.27 -0.21 6.85
N GLN A 170 11.19 -0.42 7.60
CA GLN A 170 10.76 -1.74 8.05
C GLN A 170 9.38 -2.06 7.44
N ASN A 171 9.23 -3.27 6.87
CA ASN A 171 7.94 -3.82 6.41
C ASN A 171 7.07 -4.24 7.61
N ILE A 172 6.89 -3.35 8.58
CA ILE A 172 6.31 -3.70 9.88
C ILE A 172 5.03 -2.92 10.07
N ALA A 173 4.01 -3.25 9.26
CA ALA A 173 2.66 -2.84 9.60
C ALA A 173 2.09 -3.67 10.73
N ARG A 174 2.23 -3.17 11.96
CA ARG A 174 1.73 -3.86 13.16
C ARG A 174 0.44 -3.18 13.60
N MET A 175 -0.66 -3.42 12.88
CA MET A 175 -1.97 -2.90 13.27
C MET A 175 -2.60 -3.74 14.39
N SER A 176 -3.14 -3.07 15.41
CA SER A 176 -3.77 -3.77 16.55
C SER A 176 -4.99 -4.59 16.10
N PRO A 177 -5.33 -5.69 16.80
CA PRO A 177 -6.48 -6.52 16.46
C PRO A 177 -7.80 -5.73 16.33
N THR A 178 -8.02 -4.74 17.20
CA THR A 178 -9.25 -3.92 17.19
C THR A 178 -9.39 -3.09 15.91
N ILE A 179 -8.33 -2.36 15.51
CA ILE A 179 -8.38 -1.52 14.31
C ILE A 179 -8.46 -2.41 13.06
N ARG A 180 -7.75 -3.54 13.09
CA ARG A 180 -7.75 -4.53 12.02
C ARG A 180 -9.11 -5.14 11.75
N ALA A 181 -9.79 -5.61 12.79
CA ALA A 181 -11.14 -6.16 12.68
C ALA A 181 -12.13 -5.13 12.12
N ALA A 182 -12.08 -3.89 12.65
CA ALA A 182 -12.94 -2.80 12.20
C ALA A 182 -12.70 -2.46 10.72
N LEU A 183 -11.44 -2.36 10.30
CA LEU A 183 -11.08 -2.05 8.92
C LEU A 183 -11.47 -3.18 7.96
N LEU A 184 -11.18 -4.43 8.31
CA LEU A 184 -11.56 -5.59 7.50
C LEU A 184 -13.07 -5.65 7.29
N ASN A 185 -13.86 -5.46 8.36
CA ASN A 185 -15.32 -5.44 8.29
C ASN A 185 -15.84 -4.29 7.44
N LEU A 186 -15.26 -3.10 7.56
CA LEU A 186 -15.61 -1.95 6.74
C LEU A 186 -15.34 -2.22 5.25
N LEU A 187 -14.15 -2.75 4.93
CA LEU A 187 -13.75 -3.02 3.55
C LEU A 187 -14.62 -4.10 2.90
N ARG A 188 -14.96 -5.15 3.64
CA ARG A 188 -15.92 -6.16 3.18
C ARG A 188 -17.30 -5.58 2.94
N ALA A 189 -17.84 -4.85 3.91
CA ALA A 189 -19.21 -4.34 3.86
C ALA A 189 -19.40 -3.25 2.79
N ARG A 190 -18.40 -2.39 2.58
CA ARG A 190 -18.51 -1.25 1.65
C ARG A 190 -17.96 -1.53 0.27
N TYR A 191 -16.91 -2.34 0.16
CA TYR A 191 -16.15 -2.51 -1.08
C TYR A 191 -16.07 -3.97 -1.53
N GLY A 192 -16.66 -4.91 -0.79
CA GLY A 192 -16.65 -6.33 -1.16
C GLY A 192 -15.26 -6.96 -1.12
N TYR A 193 -14.38 -6.46 -0.26
CA TYR A 193 -12.99 -6.90 -0.16
C TYR A 193 -12.84 -8.41 -0.01
N VAL A 194 -11.94 -8.99 -0.82
CA VAL A 194 -11.50 -10.38 -0.77
C VAL A 194 -9.98 -10.42 -0.60
N ASP A 195 -9.48 -11.47 0.07
CA ASP A 195 -8.04 -11.73 0.18
C ASP A 195 -7.38 -11.79 -1.21
N GLY A 196 -6.28 -11.04 -1.38
CA GLY A 196 -5.60 -10.88 -2.67
C GLY A 196 -5.94 -9.60 -3.44
N ASP A 197 -7.01 -8.87 -3.07
CA ASP A 197 -7.38 -7.63 -3.77
C ASP A 197 -6.28 -6.55 -3.73
N PHE A 198 -5.49 -6.48 -2.66
CA PHE A 198 -4.35 -5.55 -2.57
C PHE A 198 -3.07 -6.08 -3.21
N ASP A 199 -2.95 -7.39 -3.38
CA ASP A 199 -1.71 -8.02 -3.88
C ASP A 199 -1.73 -8.17 -5.41
N PHE A 200 -2.91 -8.17 -6.01
CA PHE A 200 -3.09 -8.27 -7.47
C PHE A 200 -3.10 -6.91 -8.15
N HIS A 201 -2.20 -6.70 -9.11
CA HIS A 201 -2.15 -5.48 -9.90
C HIS A 201 -3.09 -5.60 -11.09
N SER A 202 -4.30 -5.03 -10.98
CA SER A 202 -5.36 -5.12 -12.01
C SER A 202 -4.94 -4.56 -13.37
N TYR A 203 -4.15 -3.48 -13.42
CA TYR A 203 -3.66 -2.91 -14.67
C TYR A 203 -2.60 -3.79 -15.36
N GLY A 204 -1.79 -4.51 -14.57
CA GLY A 204 -0.70 -5.36 -15.08
C GLY A 204 -1.08 -6.84 -15.21
N GLY A 205 -2.26 -7.23 -14.75
CA GLY A 205 -2.72 -8.63 -14.74
C GLY A 205 -1.78 -9.56 -13.96
N ARG A 206 -1.09 -9.05 -12.94
CA ARG A 206 0.00 -9.77 -12.26
C ARG A 206 -0.08 -9.64 -10.76
N TRP A 207 0.27 -10.72 -10.07
CA TRP A 207 0.52 -10.70 -8.63
C TRP A 207 1.74 -9.85 -8.29
N ALA A 208 1.75 -9.30 -7.07
CA ALA A 208 2.97 -8.85 -6.44
C ALA A 208 4.01 -9.99 -6.40
N LYS A 209 5.29 -9.63 -6.34
CA LYS A 209 6.37 -10.62 -6.40
C LYS A 209 6.29 -11.57 -5.20
N GLY A 210 6.18 -12.87 -5.45
CA GLY A 210 6.08 -13.88 -4.39
C GLY A 210 4.67 -14.03 -3.81
N ASP A 211 3.65 -13.47 -4.45
CA ASP A 211 2.26 -13.51 -4.00
C ASP A 211 1.35 -14.35 -4.91
N THR A 212 1.91 -15.16 -5.81
CA THR A 212 1.09 -16.06 -6.64
C THR A 212 0.52 -17.21 -5.80
N ALA A 213 -0.48 -17.92 -6.34
CA ALA A 213 -0.97 -19.14 -5.68
C ALA A 213 0.16 -20.17 -5.47
N ALA A 214 1.03 -20.37 -6.47
CA ALA A 214 2.14 -21.30 -6.39
C ALA A 214 3.16 -20.92 -5.31
N ASP A 215 3.45 -19.62 -5.13
CA ASP A 215 4.36 -19.15 -4.07
C ASP A 215 3.78 -19.45 -2.68
N TRP A 216 2.48 -19.27 -2.51
CA TRP A 216 1.80 -19.54 -1.24
C TRP A 216 1.62 -21.04 -0.98
N GLU A 217 1.37 -21.84 -2.02
CA GLU A 217 1.34 -23.30 -1.94
C GLU A 217 2.73 -23.82 -1.51
N ALA A 218 3.80 -23.33 -2.15
CA ALA A 218 5.16 -23.67 -1.76
C ALA A 218 5.47 -23.30 -0.30
N ARG A 219 5.07 -22.11 0.17
CA ARG A 219 5.25 -21.72 1.59
C ARG A 219 4.41 -22.56 2.56
N ALA A 220 3.24 -23.04 2.12
CA ALA A 220 2.39 -23.89 2.95
C ALA A 220 3.00 -25.30 3.07
N GLU A 221 3.66 -25.77 2.01
CA GLU A 221 4.37 -27.06 1.95
C GLU A 221 5.76 -27.01 2.62
N ASP A 222 6.49 -25.91 2.44
CA ASP A 222 7.78 -25.64 3.07
C ASP A 222 7.58 -25.46 4.58
N GLU A 223 7.67 -26.58 5.31
CA GLU A 223 8.65 -26.75 6.38
C GLU A 223 8.55 -28.18 6.90
N ASP A 224 9.71 -28.82 7.01
CA ASP A 224 10.13 -29.59 8.18
C ASP A 224 11.15 -28.73 8.93
#